data_AF-A0A7J8HFX2-F1
#
_entry.id   AF-A0A7J8HFX2-F1
#
_cell.length_a   1.000
_cell.length_b   1.000
_cell.length_c   1.000
_cell.angle_alpha   90.00
_cell.angle_beta   90.00
_cell.angle_gamma   90.00
#
_symmetry.space_group_name_H-M   'P 1'
#
loop_
_entity.id
_entity.type
_entity.pdbx_description
1 polymer ?
#
loop_
_entity_poly.entity_id
_entity_poly.type
_entity_poly.pdbx_seq_one_letter_code
_entity_poly.pdbx_strand_id
1 'polypeptide(L)'
;MSSGKLRRRCLTLTPWTLTAVRAAMVLRQKTSSAVTPVRMCERHIAVEAGPSRTQVYGFLEVNKVAGNFHFAPGKSFQQSHVHVHDLQSFGLDNINMTHYIRHLSFGEDYPGIVNPLDRTNVTALQASMMFQYFVKVVPTVYMKLDGKVLRTNQFSVTRHEKVANGLLGDQGLPGVFVLYELSPMMVKLTEKHRSFTHFLTGVCAIIGGMFTVAGLIDSLIYHSARAIQKKIDLGKTT
;
A
#
# COMPACT_ATOMS: atom_id res chain seq x y z
N MET A 1 10.19 -3.80 26.36
CA MET A 1 9.51 -4.29 25.14
C MET A 1 8.20 -3.52 24.95
N SER A 2 8.08 -2.71 23.89
CA SER A 2 6.86 -1.94 23.62
C SER A 2 5.84 -2.82 22.89
N SER A 3 4.72 -3.12 23.56
CA SER A 3 3.53 -3.76 22.99
C SER A 3 2.86 -2.81 21.99
N GLY A 4 3.33 -2.84 20.75
CA GLY A 4 2.75 -2.03 19.67
C GLY A 4 1.65 -2.79 18.95
N LYS A 5 0.39 -2.57 19.33
CA LYS A 5 -0.81 -3.01 18.59
C LYS A 5 -0.81 -2.41 17.18
N LEU A 6 -1.17 -3.20 16.18
CA LEU A 6 -1.35 -2.71 14.81
C LEU A 6 -2.81 -2.27 14.64
N ARG A 7 -3.07 -0.96 14.54
CA ARG A 7 -4.37 -0.46 14.10
C ARG A 7 -4.45 -0.61 12.58
N ARG A 8 -5.37 -1.44 12.08
CA ARG A 8 -5.62 -1.62 10.64
C ARG A 8 -6.86 -0.84 10.27
N ARG A 9 -6.85 0.00 9.25
CA ARG A 9 -8.03 0.71 8.73
C ARG A 9 -8.39 0.00 7.42
N CYS A 10 -9.56 -0.65 7.36
CA CYS A 10 -9.75 -1.72 6.37
C CYS A 10 -11.14 -1.79 5.71
N LEU A 11 -11.03 -1.92 4.38
CA LEU A 11 -11.91 -2.55 3.39
C LEU A 11 -13.24 -1.87 3.13
N THR A 12 -13.70 -1.98 1.89
CA THR A 12 -15.04 -1.53 1.48
C THR A 12 -15.43 -2.26 0.20
N LEU A 13 -15.67 -3.57 0.28
CA LEU A 13 -15.98 -4.46 -0.85
C LEU A 13 -17.32 -4.07 -1.54
N THR A 14 -17.39 -3.89 -2.87
CA THR A 14 -18.62 -3.82 -3.73
C THR A 14 -18.51 -4.87 -4.85
N PRO A 15 -19.55 -5.54 -5.40
CA PRO A 15 -20.97 -5.72 -5.03
C PRO A 15 -21.36 -7.20 -4.77
N TRP A 16 -22.53 -7.45 -4.15
CA TRP A 16 -23.09 -8.80 -3.92
C TRP A 16 -24.60 -8.74 -4.20
N THR A 17 -25.10 -9.51 -5.16
CA THR A 17 -26.55 -9.63 -5.42
C THR A 17 -27.19 -10.72 -4.57
N LEU A 18 -28.16 -10.28 -3.77
CA LEU A 18 -29.35 -10.96 -3.24
C LEU A 18 -29.23 -12.11 -2.22
N THR A 19 -29.82 -11.79 -1.05
CA THR A 19 -30.46 -12.66 -0.05
C THR A 19 -29.55 -13.60 0.74
N ALA A 20 -29.27 -13.21 1.98
CA ALA A 20 -28.70 -14.03 3.06
C ALA A 20 -27.17 -14.23 3.12
N VAL A 21 -26.36 -13.25 2.71
CA VAL A 21 -24.92 -13.28 3.05
C VAL A 21 -24.71 -12.72 4.46
N ARG A 22 -24.76 -13.61 5.47
CA ARG A 22 -23.95 -13.40 6.68
C ARG A 22 -22.49 -13.51 6.22
N ALA A 23 -21.78 -12.39 6.15
CA ALA A 23 -20.34 -12.41 5.92
C ALA A 23 -19.66 -12.93 7.20
N ALA A 24 -19.13 -14.15 7.13
CA ALA A 24 -18.30 -14.71 8.19
C ALA A 24 -16.87 -14.20 8.01
N MET A 25 -16.41 -13.31 8.90
CA MET A 25 -14.99 -12.97 9.00
C MET A 25 -14.34 -13.89 10.02
N VAL A 26 -13.44 -14.77 9.58
CA VAL A 26 -12.66 -15.62 10.47
C VAL A 26 -11.21 -15.17 10.45
N LEU A 27 -10.66 -14.95 11.64
CA LEU A 27 -9.25 -14.65 11.85
C LEU A 27 -8.53 -15.89 12.37
N ARG A 28 -7.57 -16.39 11.60
CA ARG A 28 -6.62 -17.39 12.07
C ARG A 28 -5.23 -16.76 12.16
N GLN A 29 -4.66 -16.78 13.35
CA GLN A 29 -3.26 -16.44 13.57
C GLN A 29 -2.47 -17.73 13.75
N LYS A 30 -1.27 -17.80 13.16
CA LYS A 30 -0.36 -18.93 13.37
C LYS A 30 0.35 -18.71 14.71
N THR A 31 -0.26 -19.16 15.81
CA THR A 31 0.37 -19.07 17.14
C THR A 31 1.23 -20.29 17.40
N SER A 32 2.50 -20.06 17.77
CA SER A 32 3.28 -21.03 18.55
C SER A 32 2.59 -21.25 19.90
N SER A 33 2.57 -22.51 20.33
CA SER A 33 1.94 -23.10 21.52
C SER A 33 1.70 -22.16 22.71
N ALA A 34 0.45 -21.71 22.89
CA ALA A 34 -0.22 -21.33 24.14
C ALA A 34 -1.44 -20.46 23.79
N VAL A 35 -2.60 -21.08 23.53
CA VAL A 35 -3.81 -20.37 23.09
C VAL A 35 -4.62 -19.93 24.31
N THR A 36 -4.46 -18.67 24.71
CA THR A 36 -5.56 -17.93 25.36
C THR A 36 -6.64 -17.63 24.33
N PRO A 37 -7.94 -17.72 24.67
CA PRO A 37 -9.01 -17.35 23.76
C PRO A 37 -8.91 -15.86 23.42
N VAL A 38 -8.59 -15.56 22.16
CA VAL A 38 -8.68 -14.19 21.64
C VAL A 38 -10.16 -13.84 21.59
N ARG A 39 -10.65 -13.09 22.58
CA ARG A 39 -11.94 -12.39 22.48
C ARG A 39 -11.83 -11.47 21.26
N MET A 40 -12.45 -11.89 20.16
CA MET A 40 -12.61 -11.07 18.96
C MET A 40 -13.46 -9.87 19.39
N CYS A 41 -12.84 -8.70 19.59
CA CYS A 41 -13.54 -7.47 19.93
C CYS A 41 -14.49 -7.10 18.78
N GLU A 42 -15.75 -7.48 18.89
CA GLU A 42 -16.85 -7.23 17.93
C GLU A 42 -17.16 -5.74 17.70
N ARG A 43 -16.42 -4.78 18.28
CA ARG A 43 -16.80 -3.35 18.26
C ARG A 43 -16.11 -2.47 17.21
N HIS A 44 -15.32 -3.03 16.30
CA HIS A 44 -14.55 -2.20 15.36
C HIS A 44 -14.81 -2.47 13.87
N ILE A 45 -15.63 -3.46 13.51
CA ILE A 45 -15.97 -3.76 12.12
C ILE A 45 -17.48 -3.61 11.96
N ALA A 46 -17.88 -2.72 11.05
CA ALA A 46 -19.25 -2.49 10.66
C ALA A 46 -19.52 -3.16 9.30
N VAL A 47 -20.70 -3.76 9.19
CA VAL A 47 -21.19 -4.36 7.96
C VAL A 47 -22.52 -3.68 7.62
N GLU A 48 -22.53 -2.92 6.54
CA GLU A 48 -23.74 -2.35 5.96
C GLU A 48 -24.17 -3.22 4.78
N ALA A 49 -25.28 -3.93 4.94
CA ALA A 49 -25.91 -4.66 3.85
C ALA A 49 -26.92 -3.75 3.14
N GLY A 50 -26.67 -3.46 1.87
CA GLY A 50 -27.62 -2.84 0.95
C GLY A 50 -28.25 -3.88 0.01
N PRO A 51 -29.23 -3.49 -0.82
CA PRO A 51 -29.99 -4.40 -1.68
C PRO A 51 -29.14 -5.16 -2.71
N SER A 52 -28.07 -4.54 -3.22
CA SER A 52 -27.19 -5.06 -4.28
C SER A 52 -25.72 -5.12 -3.87
N ARG A 53 -25.40 -4.78 -2.62
CA ARG A 53 -24.03 -4.70 -2.13
C ARG A 53 -23.96 -4.80 -0.61
N THR A 54 -22.98 -5.54 -0.13
CA THR A 54 -22.54 -5.49 1.27
C THR A 54 -21.24 -4.71 1.40
N GLN A 55 -21.23 -3.67 2.22
CA GLN A 55 -20.07 -2.86 2.57
C GLN A 55 -19.54 -3.27 3.94
N VAL A 56 -18.33 -3.81 3.99
CA VAL A 56 -17.60 -4.11 5.23
C VAL A 56 -16.55 -3.04 5.41
N TYR A 57 -16.53 -2.35 6.56
CA TYR A 57 -15.50 -1.37 6.90
C TYR A 57 -15.18 -1.41 8.39
N GLY A 58 -13.93 -1.10 8.75
CA GLY A 58 -13.60 -0.99 10.15
C GLY A 58 -12.12 -1.14 10.45
N PHE A 59 -11.84 -1.48 11.69
CA PHE A 59 -10.50 -1.72 12.17
C PHE A 59 -10.36 -3.07 12.83
N LEU A 60 -9.19 -3.67 12.65
CA LEU A 60 -8.86 -4.91 13.29
C LEU A 60 -7.50 -4.83 13.95
N GLU A 61 -7.49 -5.05 15.27
CA GLU A 61 -6.27 -5.29 16.01
C GLU A 61 -5.87 -6.76 15.86
N VAL A 62 -4.66 -7.00 15.37
CA VAL A 62 -4.09 -8.34 15.28
C VAL A 62 -2.72 -8.39 15.90
N ASN A 63 -2.27 -9.61 16.22
CA ASN A 63 -0.90 -9.83 16.62
C ASN A 63 0.06 -9.61 15.45
N LYS A 64 1.28 -9.20 15.78
CA LYS A 64 2.39 -9.04 14.84
C LYS A 64 3.02 -10.39 14.49
N VAL A 65 2.20 -11.29 13.95
CA VAL A 65 2.60 -12.62 13.46
C VAL A 65 1.92 -12.89 12.14
N ALA A 66 2.40 -13.88 11.38
CA ALA A 66 1.72 -14.33 10.17
C ALA A 66 0.29 -14.81 10.49
N GLY A 67 -0.65 -14.45 9.63
CA GLY A 67 -2.05 -14.81 9.81
C GLY A 67 -2.86 -14.67 8.53
N ASN A 68 -4.11 -15.09 8.61
CA ASN A 68 -5.06 -14.92 7.54
C ASN A 68 -6.38 -14.37 8.08
N PHE A 69 -7.03 -13.58 7.23
CA PHE A 69 -8.44 -13.26 7.37
C PHE A 69 -9.12 -13.51 6.04
N HIS A 70 -10.35 -13.97 6.07
CA HIS A 70 -11.09 -14.25 4.85
C HIS A 70 -12.55 -13.86 4.98
N PHE A 71 -13.15 -13.57 3.82
CA PHE A 71 -14.56 -13.30 3.64
C PHE A 71 -15.12 -14.44 2.79
N ALA A 72 -16.00 -15.23 3.39
CA ALA A 72 -16.68 -16.31 2.73
C ALA A 72 -18.19 -16.25 3.02
N PRO A 73 -19.02 -16.70 2.07
CA PRO A 73 -20.47 -16.84 2.24
C PRO A 73 -20.76 -18.01 3.20
N GLY A 74 -21.73 -17.80 4.10
CA GLY A 74 -22.20 -18.85 5.03
C GLY A 74 -21.90 -18.52 6.51
N LYS A 75 -22.41 -19.37 7.41
CA LYS A 75 -22.12 -19.23 8.85
C LYS A 75 -20.74 -19.83 9.16
N SER A 76 -19.86 -19.06 9.81
CA SER A 76 -18.64 -19.59 10.40
C SER A 76 -19.00 -20.45 11.62
N PHE A 77 -18.91 -21.76 11.49
CA PHE A 77 -19.07 -22.69 12.60
C PHE A 77 -17.69 -23.25 13.00
N GLN A 78 -17.34 -23.07 14.28
CA GLN A 78 -16.11 -23.62 14.86
C GLN A 78 -16.53 -24.64 15.91
N GLN A 79 -16.59 -25.92 15.54
CA GLN A 79 -16.83 -27.01 16.47
C GLN A 79 -15.64 -27.98 16.45
N SER A 80 -15.03 -28.14 17.63
CA SER A 80 -14.18 -29.27 18.01
C SER A 80 -13.08 -29.72 17.02
N HIS A 81 -12.05 -28.88 16.84
CA HIS A 81 -10.74 -29.25 16.27
C HIS A 81 -10.67 -29.77 14.81
N VAL A 82 -11.78 -29.88 14.08
CA VAL A 82 -11.79 -30.21 12.64
C VAL A 82 -12.81 -29.34 11.92
N HIS A 83 -12.40 -28.64 10.86
CA HIS A 83 -13.32 -27.89 10.00
C HIS A 83 -13.92 -28.82 8.95
N VAL A 84 -15.19 -29.18 9.13
CA VAL A 84 -16.01 -29.75 8.06
C VAL A 84 -17.11 -28.71 7.78
N HIS A 85 -17.13 -28.18 6.56
CA HIS A 85 -18.22 -27.32 6.13
C HIS A 85 -19.40 -28.21 5.71
N ASP A 86 -20.55 -28.05 6.37
CA ASP A 86 -21.81 -28.54 5.80
C ASP A 86 -22.28 -27.52 4.74
N LEU A 87 -21.92 -27.80 3.49
CA LEU A 87 -22.24 -26.99 2.31
C LEU A 87 -23.58 -27.37 1.69
N GLN A 88 -24.38 -28.25 2.31
CA GLN A 88 -25.61 -28.76 1.69
C GLN A 88 -26.77 -27.76 1.59
N SER A 89 -26.70 -26.56 2.21
CA SER A 89 -27.87 -25.66 2.29
C SER A 89 -27.74 -24.31 1.57
N PHE A 90 -26.58 -23.98 0.98
CA PHE A 90 -26.42 -22.78 0.16
C PHE A 90 -25.86 -23.20 -1.18
N GLY A 91 -26.67 -23.12 -2.24
CA GLY A 91 -26.23 -23.42 -3.60
C GLY A 91 -24.99 -22.59 -3.95
N LEU A 92 -23.82 -23.22 -3.85
CA LEU A 92 -22.52 -22.60 -4.13
C LEU A 92 -22.41 -22.20 -5.59
N ASP A 93 -23.22 -22.78 -6.46
CA ASP A 93 -23.05 -22.71 -7.92
C ASP A 93 -23.30 -21.31 -8.52
N ASN A 94 -23.78 -20.33 -7.75
CA ASN A 94 -24.11 -19.00 -8.26
C ASN A 94 -23.62 -17.83 -7.39
N ILE A 95 -22.53 -18.01 -6.62
CA ILE A 95 -22.01 -16.92 -5.79
C ILE A 95 -20.99 -16.08 -6.57
N ASN A 96 -21.34 -14.82 -6.81
CA ASN A 96 -20.46 -13.84 -7.44
C ASN A 96 -19.52 -13.21 -6.40
N MET A 97 -18.21 -13.37 -6.61
CA MET A 97 -17.14 -12.90 -5.71
C MET A 97 -16.49 -11.59 -6.19
N THR A 98 -17.16 -10.87 -7.10
CA THR A 98 -16.75 -9.53 -7.53
C THR A 98 -16.66 -8.63 -6.31
N HIS A 99 -15.54 -7.92 -6.18
CA HIS A 99 -15.31 -7.06 -5.05
C HIS A 99 -14.44 -5.83 -5.40
N TYR A 100 -14.58 -4.79 -4.60
CA TYR A 100 -13.89 -3.52 -4.78
C TYR A 100 -13.19 -3.14 -3.49
N ILE A 101 -11.87 -3.04 -3.49
CA ILE A 101 -11.12 -2.65 -2.30
C ILE A 101 -10.96 -1.12 -2.35
N ARG A 102 -11.73 -0.38 -1.54
CA ARG A 102 -11.53 1.08 -1.44
C ARG A 102 -10.19 1.42 -0.80
N HIS A 103 -9.93 0.84 0.37
CA HIS A 103 -8.74 1.14 1.14
C HIS A 103 -8.34 -0.03 2.04
N LEU A 104 -7.05 -0.36 2.06
CA LEU A 104 -6.45 -1.29 3.01
C LEU A 104 -5.11 -0.74 3.48
N SER A 105 -4.96 -0.53 4.78
CA SER A 105 -3.70 -0.09 5.38
C SER A 105 -3.32 -0.88 6.62
N PHE A 106 -2.01 -0.89 6.91
CA PHE A 106 -1.41 -1.58 8.04
C PHE A 106 -0.68 -0.57 8.94
N GLY A 107 -1.36 -0.06 9.96
CA GLY A 107 -0.82 0.98 10.84
C GLY A 107 -1.36 2.37 10.48
N GLU A 108 -0.55 3.40 10.76
CA GLU A 108 -0.90 4.80 10.52
C GLU A 108 -0.34 5.29 9.19
N ASP A 109 -1.13 6.04 8.43
CA ASP A 109 -0.66 6.60 7.16
C ASP A 109 0.37 7.72 7.37
N TYR A 110 1.28 7.88 6.42
CA TYR A 110 2.25 8.97 6.35
C TYR A 110 2.24 9.61 4.95
N PRO A 111 2.68 10.87 4.81
CA PRO A 111 2.69 11.57 3.53
C PRO A 111 3.46 10.79 2.45
N GLY A 112 2.81 10.54 1.32
CA GLY A 112 3.41 9.80 0.20
C GLY A 112 3.31 8.28 0.30
N ILE A 113 2.65 7.72 1.32
CA ILE A 113 2.34 6.28 1.32
C ILE A 113 1.35 5.96 0.19
N VAL A 114 1.65 4.90 -0.56
CA VAL A 114 0.77 4.35 -1.59
C VAL A 114 0.47 2.91 -1.23
N ASN A 115 -0.79 2.61 -0.91
CA ASN A 115 -1.22 1.27 -0.56
C ASN A 115 -1.60 0.51 -1.85
N PRO A 116 -0.98 -0.65 -2.15
CA PRO A 116 -1.17 -1.34 -3.44
C PRO A 116 -2.59 -1.79 -3.77
N LEU A 117 -3.45 -2.00 -2.76
CA LEU A 117 -4.83 -2.47 -2.97
C LEU A 117 -5.87 -1.34 -2.92
N ASP A 118 -5.45 -0.10 -2.73
CA ASP A 118 -6.40 1.01 -2.71
C ASP A 118 -7.06 1.18 -4.07
N ARG A 119 -8.38 1.39 -4.06
CA ARG A 119 -9.23 1.56 -5.25
C ARG A 119 -9.15 0.42 -6.28
N THR A 120 -8.87 -0.81 -5.85
CA THR A 120 -8.76 -1.97 -6.74
C THR A 120 -10.13 -2.59 -7.00
N ASN A 121 -10.55 -2.69 -8.26
CA ASN A 121 -11.78 -3.40 -8.66
C ASN A 121 -11.45 -4.80 -9.20
N VAL A 122 -12.18 -5.80 -8.74
CA VAL A 122 -11.97 -7.21 -9.08
C VAL A 122 -13.30 -7.82 -9.49
N THR A 123 -13.40 -8.20 -10.76
CA THR A 123 -14.59 -8.88 -11.30
C THR A 123 -14.38 -10.38 -11.34
N ALA A 124 -15.33 -11.13 -10.77
CA ALA A 124 -15.37 -12.58 -10.91
C ALA A 124 -16.00 -12.93 -12.27
N LEU A 125 -15.23 -13.61 -13.12
CA LEU A 125 -15.68 -14.04 -14.45
C LEU A 125 -16.54 -15.30 -14.40
N GLN A 126 -16.43 -16.07 -13.32
CA GLN A 126 -17.16 -17.31 -13.09
C GLN A 126 -17.77 -17.30 -11.69
N ALA A 127 -18.84 -18.07 -11.50
CA ALA A 127 -19.34 -18.33 -10.16
C ALA A 127 -18.28 -19.09 -9.34
N SER A 128 -18.30 -18.91 -8.02
CA SER A 128 -17.40 -19.64 -7.12
C SER A 128 -15.91 -19.41 -7.35
N MET A 129 -15.50 -18.19 -7.73
CA MET A 129 -14.08 -17.85 -7.74
C MET A 129 -13.53 -17.65 -6.31
N MET A 130 -12.28 -18.05 -6.13
CA MET A 130 -11.50 -17.87 -4.92
C MET A 130 -10.38 -16.86 -5.22
N PHE A 131 -10.37 -15.76 -4.48
CA PHE A 131 -9.34 -14.71 -4.59
C PHE A 131 -8.42 -14.78 -3.38
N GLN A 132 -7.11 -14.90 -3.62
CA GLN A 132 -6.09 -14.91 -2.58
C GLN A 132 -5.17 -13.70 -2.73
N TYR A 133 -5.03 -12.94 -1.66
CA TYR A 133 -4.12 -11.81 -1.54
C TYR A 133 -3.00 -12.18 -0.58
N PHE A 134 -1.80 -12.37 -1.10
CA PHE A 134 -0.59 -12.57 -0.31
C PHE A 134 0.02 -11.20 -0.02
N VAL A 135 -0.15 -10.74 1.21
CA VAL A 135 0.28 -9.45 1.69
C VAL A 135 1.57 -9.59 2.50
N LYS A 136 2.66 -9.01 2.00
CA LYS A 136 3.91 -8.92 2.77
C LYS A 136 3.99 -7.55 3.42
N VAL A 137 3.90 -7.52 4.74
CA VAL A 137 3.90 -6.30 5.56
C VAL A 137 5.33 -5.97 5.96
N VAL A 138 5.82 -4.78 5.61
CA VAL A 138 7.17 -4.31 5.87
C VAL A 138 7.14 -3.23 6.97
N PRO A 139 7.67 -3.51 8.16
CA PRO A 139 7.81 -2.51 9.22
C PRO A 139 8.56 -1.28 8.71
N THR A 140 7.98 -0.10 8.90
CA THR A 140 8.52 1.16 8.39
C THR A 140 8.59 2.19 9.51
N VAL A 141 9.74 2.85 9.63
CA VAL A 141 9.95 3.96 10.56
C VAL A 141 10.04 5.23 9.74
N TYR A 142 9.07 6.13 9.90
CA TYR A 142 9.03 7.43 9.24
C TYR A 142 9.46 8.52 10.21
N MET A 143 10.55 9.22 9.89
CA MET A 143 11.05 10.35 10.65
C MET A 143 10.59 11.65 9.98
N LYS A 144 9.71 12.38 10.68
CA LYS A 144 9.21 13.69 10.25
C LYS A 144 10.30 14.75 10.36
N LEU A 145 10.11 15.87 9.66
CA LEU A 145 10.95 17.07 9.79
C LEU A 145 11.05 17.57 11.25
N ASP A 146 9.95 17.46 12.01
CA ASP A 146 9.87 17.84 13.43
C ASP A 146 10.65 16.91 14.39
N GLY A 147 11.36 15.90 13.86
CA GLY A 147 12.05 14.87 14.66
C GLY A 147 11.11 13.82 15.26
N LYS A 148 9.79 13.94 15.07
CA LYS A 148 8.81 12.93 15.51
C LYS A 148 8.97 11.64 14.70
N VAL A 149 9.09 10.52 15.42
CA VAL A 149 9.25 9.19 14.82
C VAL A 149 7.89 8.49 14.79
N LEU A 150 7.39 8.21 13.60
CA LEU A 150 6.17 7.44 13.36
C LEU A 150 6.54 6.00 12.99
N ARG A 151 6.02 5.03 13.76
CA ARG A 151 6.20 3.60 13.47
C ARG A 151 4.95 3.08 12.77
N THR A 152 5.11 2.75 11.50
CA THR A 152 4.03 2.31 10.63
C THR A 152 4.47 1.09 9.81
N ASN A 153 3.70 0.68 8.81
CA ASN A 153 4.06 -0.39 7.91
C ASN A 153 3.67 -0.01 6.48
N GLN A 154 4.51 -0.48 5.56
CA GLN A 154 4.17 -0.58 4.16
C GLN A 154 3.78 -2.03 3.88
N PHE A 155 3.21 -2.28 2.71
CA PHE A 155 3.00 -3.65 2.28
C PHE A 155 3.06 -3.78 0.77
N SER A 156 3.39 -4.98 0.31
CA SER A 156 3.27 -5.39 -1.07
C SER A 156 2.25 -6.51 -1.18
N VAL A 157 1.61 -6.65 -2.34
CA VAL A 157 0.59 -7.67 -2.56
C VAL A 157 0.83 -8.46 -3.82
N THR A 158 0.60 -9.77 -3.73
CA THR A 158 0.48 -10.68 -4.87
C THR A 158 -0.92 -11.27 -4.86
N ARG A 159 -1.62 -11.21 -5.99
CA ARG A 159 -2.99 -11.72 -6.15
C ARG A 159 -2.98 -13.02 -6.93
N HIS A 160 -3.69 -14.03 -6.42
CA HIS A 160 -3.97 -15.28 -7.11
C HIS A 160 -5.48 -15.47 -7.19
N GLU A 161 -5.96 -16.02 -8.29
CA GLU A 161 -7.36 -16.36 -8.48
C GLU A 161 -7.49 -17.79 -9.00
N LYS A 162 -8.46 -18.53 -8.48
CA LYS A 162 -8.79 -19.87 -8.95
C LYS A 162 -10.28 -20.11 -8.86
N VAL A 163 -10.79 -21.03 -9.66
CA VAL A 163 -12.18 -21.46 -9.59
C VAL A 163 -12.27 -22.53 -8.49
N ALA A 164 -13.16 -22.35 -7.51
CA ALA A 164 -13.41 -23.33 -6.47
C ALA A 164 -14.34 -24.41 -7.00
N ASN A 165 -13.80 -25.39 -7.74
CA ASN A 165 -14.56 -26.54 -8.20
C ASN A 165 -14.60 -27.62 -7.10
N GLY A 166 -15.72 -27.72 -6.39
CA GLY A 166 -15.92 -28.73 -5.33
C GLY A 166 -15.97 -30.20 -5.81
N LEU A 167 -15.85 -30.45 -7.12
CA LEU A 167 -16.02 -31.77 -7.74
C LEU A 167 -14.72 -32.50 -8.07
N LEU A 168 -13.57 -31.81 -8.13
CA LEU A 168 -12.31 -32.39 -8.62
C LEU A 168 -11.11 -31.94 -7.78
N GLY A 169 -10.95 -32.54 -6.59
CA GLY A 169 -9.67 -32.66 -5.87
C GLY A 169 -8.97 -31.38 -5.36
N ASP A 170 -9.23 -30.21 -5.92
CA ASP A 170 -8.62 -28.93 -5.53
C ASP A 170 -9.50 -28.23 -4.49
N GLN A 171 -9.33 -28.65 -3.25
CA GLN A 171 -10.03 -28.17 -2.06
C GLN A 171 -9.86 -26.66 -1.89
N GLY A 172 -10.82 -25.87 -2.35
CA GLY A 172 -10.90 -24.43 -2.12
C GLY A 172 -12.34 -24.02 -1.85
N LEU A 173 -12.57 -23.19 -0.84
CA LEU A 173 -13.87 -22.55 -0.62
C LEU A 173 -13.89 -21.25 -1.45
N PRO A 174 -14.96 -20.97 -2.20
CA PRO A 174 -15.07 -19.68 -2.89
C PRO A 174 -15.11 -18.55 -1.85
N GLY A 175 -14.34 -17.50 -2.09
CA GLY A 175 -14.20 -16.40 -1.13
C GLY A 175 -12.98 -15.52 -1.38
N VAL A 176 -12.86 -14.46 -0.57
CA VAL A 176 -11.74 -13.52 -0.59
C VAL A 176 -10.86 -13.79 0.62
N PHE A 177 -9.64 -14.27 0.39
CA PHE A 177 -8.66 -14.62 1.41
C PHE A 177 -7.52 -13.63 1.38
N VAL A 178 -7.19 -13.04 2.54
CA VAL A 178 -6.04 -12.15 2.71
C VAL A 178 -5.09 -12.80 3.70
N LEU A 179 -3.97 -13.28 3.18
CA LEU A 179 -2.90 -13.90 3.93
C LEU A 179 -1.83 -12.84 4.13
N TYR A 180 -1.51 -12.50 5.37
CA TYR A 180 -0.50 -11.50 5.67
C TYR A 180 0.67 -12.11 6.43
N GLU A 181 1.88 -11.72 6.03
CA GLU A 181 3.12 -12.13 6.68
C GLU A 181 4.00 -10.90 6.94
N LEU A 182 4.74 -10.90 8.04
CA LEU A 182 5.69 -9.85 8.35
C LEU A 182 7.02 -10.11 7.63
N SER A 183 7.51 -9.11 6.91
CA SER A 183 8.85 -9.11 6.35
C SER A 183 9.89 -9.01 7.46
N PRO A 184 11.01 -9.75 7.38
CA PRO A 184 12.10 -9.65 8.33
C PRO A 184 12.93 -8.35 8.19
N MET A 185 12.63 -7.51 7.19
CA MET A 185 13.36 -6.27 6.92
C MET A 185 12.58 -5.05 7.41
N MET A 186 13.29 -4.01 7.84
CA MET A 186 12.71 -2.73 8.26
C MET A 186 13.19 -1.60 7.35
N VAL A 187 12.26 -0.74 6.92
CA VAL A 187 12.56 0.44 6.09
C VAL A 187 12.55 1.69 6.97
N LYS A 188 13.58 2.54 6.83
CA LYS A 188 13.67 3.82 7.51
C LYS A 188 13.53 4.95 6.50
N LEU A 189 12.44 5.69 6.57
CA LEU A 189 12.16 6.85 5.73
C LEU A 189 12.48 8.11 6.53
N THR A 190 13.33 8.96 5.96
CA THR A 190 13.69 10.25 6.55
C THR A 190 13.14 11.34 5.66
N GLU A 191 12.20 12.12 6.17
CA GLU A 191 11.75 13.32 5.49
C GLU A 191 12.88 14.36 5.51
N LYS A 192 13.24 14.90 4.35
CA LYS A 192 14.26 15.94 4.20
C LYS A 192 13.67 17.12 3.45
N HIS A 193 13.89 18.31 3.99
CA HIS A 193 13.60 19.55 3.28
C HIS A 193 14.78 19.90 2.37
N ARG A 194 14.51 20.40 1.15
CA ARG A 194 15.58 20.96 0.31
C ARG A 194 15.91 22.36 0.83
N SER A 195 17.18 22.63 1.13
CA SER A 195 17.60 23.94 1.64
C SER A 195 17.41 25.03 0.60
N PHE A 196 16.84 26.18 1.00
CA PHE A 196 16.75 27.39 0.16
C PHE A 196 18.14 27.88 -0.30
N THR A 197 19.20 27.56 0.45
CA THR A 197 20.60 27.85 0.09
C THR A 197 20.97 27.32 -1.29
N HIS A 198 20.48 26.14 -1.69
CA HIS A 198 20.75 25.57 -3.01
C HIS A 198 20.19 26.44 -4.15
N PHE A 199 19.05 27.09 -3.91
CA PHE A 199 18.46 28.03 -4.86
C PHE A 199 19.28 29.31 -4.94
N LEU A 200 19.64 29.89 -3.79
CA LEU A 200 20.43 31.12 -3.73
C LEU A 200 21.82 30.95 -4.37
N THR A 201 22.48 29.82 -4.11
CA THR A 201 23.74 29.48 -4.78
C THR A 201 23.56 29.35 -6.29
N GLY A 202 22.42 28.82 -6.75
CA GLY A 202 22.08 28.76 -8.17
C GLY A 202 21.94 30.15 -8.80
N VAL A 203 21.20 31.06 -8.16
CA VAL A 203 21.04 32.45 -8.63
C VAL A 203 22.38 33.19 -8.67
N CYS A 204 23.17 33.08 -7.60
CA CYS A 204 24.49 33.69 -7.52
C CYS A 204 25.43 33.16 -8.62
N ALA A 205 25.39 31.86 -8.91
CA ALA A 205 26.20 31.25 -9.97
C ALA A 205 25.83 31.79 -11.36
N ILE A 206 24.54 32.00 -11.63
CA ILE A 206 24.07 32.56 -12.91
C ILE A 206 24.52 34.02 -13.05
N ILE A 207 24.30 34.85 -12.04
CA ILE A 207 24.68 36.28 -12.07
C ILE A 207 26.20 36.44 -12.16
N GLY A 208 26.96 35.69 -11.34
CA GLY A 208 28.42 35.71 -11.37
C GLY A 208 29.00 35.22 -12.69
N GLY A 209 28.39 34.18 -13.28
CA GLY A 209 28.74 33.69 -14.60
C GLY A 209 28.51 34.73 -15.70
N MET A 210 27.37 35.42 -15.69
CA MET A 210 27.08 36.50 -16.65
C MET A 210 28.09 37.64 -16.57
N PHE A 211 28.42 38.11 -15.36
CA PHE A 211 29.40 39.18 -15.19
C PHE A 211 30.81 38.79 -15.65
N THR A 212 31.20 37.54 -15.40
CA THR A 212 32.51 37.03 -15.81
C THR A 212 32.60 36.91 -17.34
N VAL A 213 31.55 36.40 -17.98
CA VAL A 213 31.50 36.30 -19.44
C VAL A 213 31.47 37.69 -20.10
N ALA A 214 30.68 38.63 -19.55
CA ALA A 214 30.64 40.00 -20.05
C ALA A 214 32.01 40.70 -19.94
N GLY A 215 32.69 40.57 -18.79
CA GLY A 215 34.02 41.13 -18.59
C GLY A 215 35.09 40.52 -19.50
N LEU A 216 35.02 39.21 -19.76
CA LEU A 216 35.92 38.54 -20.71
C LEU A 216 35.75 39.10 -22.12
N ILE A 217 34.49 39.23 -22.59
CA ILE A 217 34.19 39.76 -23.91
C ILE A 217 34.68 41.19 -24.05
N ASP A 218 34.38 42.06 -23.08
CA ASP A 218 34.80 43.47 -23.10
C ASP A 218 36.33 43.60 -23.13
N SER A 219 37.03 42.83 -22.29
CA SER A 219 38.50 42.84 -22.25
C SER A 219 39.13 42.34 -23.55
N LEU A 220 38.54 41.33 -24.21
CA LEU A 220 38.97 40.84 -25.52
C LEU A 220 38.77 41.88 -26.62
N ILE A 221 37.62 42.57 -26.65
CA ILE A 221 37.34 43.63 -27.61
C ILE A 221 38.30 44.81 -27.42
N TYR A 222 38.51 45.25 -26.18
CA TYR A 222 39.40 46.37 -25.90
C TYR A 222 40.86 46.08 -26.30
N HIS A 223 41.37 44.89 -25.96
CA HIS A 223 42.73 44.49 -26.33
C HIS A 223 42.90 44.27 -27.84
N SER A 224 41.92 43.68 -28.51
CA SER A 224 41.96 43.47 -29.96
C SER A 224 41.88 44.80 -30.73
N ALA A 225 40.99 45.71 -30.34
CA ALA A 225 40.89 47.05 -30.93
C ALA A 225 42.20 47.84 -30.77
N ARG A 226 42.79 47.86 -29.57
CA ARG A 226 44.10 48.52 -29.34
C ARG A 226 45.24 47.86 -30.13
N ALA A 227 45.26 46.53 -30.24
CA ALA A 227 46.28 45.82 -30.99
C ALA A 227 46.19 46.09 -32.50
N ILE A 228 44.96 46.21 -33.04
CA ILE A 228 44.72 46.58 -34.44
C ILE A 228 45.12 48.04 -34.66
N GLN A 229 44.68 48.97 -33.81
CA GLN A 229 45.06 50.38 -33.93
C GLN A 229 46.57 50.57 -33.89
N LYS A 230 47.27 49.90 -32.96
CA LYS A 230 48.73 49.96 -32.87
C LYS A 230 49.42 49.35 -34.09
N LYS A 231 48.83 48.35 -34.74
CA LYS A 231 49.34 47.79 -36.02
C LYS A 231 49.11 48.74 -37.21
N ILE A 232 48.00 49.47 -37.21
CA ILE A 232 47.68 50.49 -38.22
C ILE A 232 48.61 51.70 -38.06
N ASP A 233 48.83 52.18 -36.83
CA ASP A 233 49.70 53.33 -36.53
C ASP A 233 51.19 53.06 -36.84
N LEU A 234 51.63 51.80 -36.78
CA LEU A 234 52.98 51.37 -37.18
C LEU A 234 53.13 51.18 -38.70
N GLY A 235 52.13 51.55 -39.50
CA GLY A 235 52.19 51.55 -40.97
C GLY A 235 52.33 50.18 -41.62
N LYS A 236 52.04 49.09 -40.91
CA LYS A 236 52.22 47.70 -41.37
C LYS A 236 50.96 47.06 -41.96
N THR A 237 50.06 47.87 -42.50
CA THR A 237 48.87 47.39 -43.22
C THR A 237 48.75 48.07 -44.58
N THR A 238 49.63 47.65 -45.47
CA THR A 238 49.33 47.36 -46.88
C THR A 238 49.72 45.91 -47.12
#